data_AF-A0A9D5AC19-F1
#
_entry.id   AF-A0A9D5AC19-F1
#
_cell.length_a   1.000
_cell.length_b   1.000
_cell.length_c   1.000
_cell.angle_alpha   90.00
_cell.angle_beta   90.00
_cell.angle_gamma   90.00
#
_symmetry.space_group_name_H-M   'P 1'
#
loop_
_entity.id
_entity.type
_entity.pdbx_description
1 polymer ?
#
loop_
_entity_poly.entity_id
_entity_poly.type
_entity_poly.pdbx_seq_one_letter_code
_entity_poly.pdbx_strand_id
1 'polypeptide(L)'
;MDREQEENQFLGLFGIYKESNKIITSCSKTFSQIALTLILPLSFIFLIHIDVSNILFRKIMINTEEIIDTPQGTPQYQKLSDIISSEWTTFLLFKLVYFTFLLIFSLLSTSAVVYTIASIYTARD
;
A
#
# COMPACT_ATOMS: atom_id res chain seq x y z
N MET A 1 6.60 -39.38 32.48
CA MET A 1 5.63 -39.15 33.57
C MET A 1 6.30 -38.25 34.60
N ASP A 2 5.65 -37.11 34.87
CA ASP A 2 5.88 -36.14 35.95
C ASP A 2 7.13 -35.25 35.98
N ARG A 3 7.45 -34.58 34.87
CA ARG A 3 8.28 -33.36 34.98
C ARG A 3 8.05 -32.27 33.93
N GLU A 4 7.34 -32.58 32.85
CA GLU A 4 7.05 -31.63 31.77
C GLU A 4 5.65 -31.01 31.86
N GLN A 5 4.82 -31.48 32.79
CA GLN A 5 3.42 -31.05 32.91
C GLN A 5 3.21 -29.95 33.97
N GLU A 6 4.17 -29.76 34.89
CA GLU A 6 4.09 -28.76 35.96
C GLU A 6 4.56 -27.35 35.55
N GLU A 7 5.29 -27.20 34.43
CA GLU A 7 5.68 -25.88 33.90
C GLU A 7 4.55 -25.20 33.09
N ASN A 8 3.52 -25.97 32.72
CA ASN A 8 2.37 -25.51 31.92
C ASN A 8 1.25 -24.87 32.76
N GLN A 9 1.37 -24.82 34.09
CA GLN A 9 0.33 -24.32 34.98
C GLN A 9 0.66 -22.95 35.63
N PHE A 10 1.91 -22.46 35.48
CA PHE A 10 2.41 -21.24 36.15
C PHE A 10 2.99 -20.16 35.21
N LEU A 11 2.50 -20.08 33.98
CA LEU A 11 2.81 -18.96 33.09
C LEU A 11 1.68 -17.93 33.18
N GLY A 12 1.67 -17.10 34.24
CA GLY A 12 0.88 -15.86 34.25
C GLY A 12 1.17 -14.99 33.03
N LEU A 13 0.46 -13.87 32.84
CA LEU A 13 0.50 -12.99 31.64
C LEU A 13 1.89 -12.83 30.96
N PHE A 14 2.96 -12.78 31.75
CA PHE A 14 4.35 -12.68 31.28
C PHE A 14 4.85 -13.89 30.47
N GLY A 15 4.42 -15.11 30.82
CA GLY A 15 4.75 -16.33 30.09
C GLY A 15 4.03 -16.44 28.75
N ILE A 16 2.73 -16.09 28.73
CA ILE A 16 1.96 -15.95 27.50
C ILE A 16 2.57 -14.87 26.61
N TYR A 17 3.00 -13.75 27.20
CA TYR A 17 3.66 -12.66 26.48
C TYR A 17 5.01 -13.10 25.89
N LYS A 18 5.82 -13.85 26.64
CA LYS A 18 7.11 -14.35 26.18
C LYS A 18 6.96 -15.37 25.04
N GLU A 19 6.03 -16.30 25.15
CA GLU A 19 5.76 -17.29 24.11
C GLU A 19 5.16 -16.65 22.86
N SER A 20 4.24 -15.70 23.04
CA SER A 20 3.71 -14.87 21.95
C SER A 20 4.81 -14.06 21.28
N ASN A 21 5.71 -13.44 22.04
CA ASN A 21 6.81 -12.64 21.49
C ASN A 21 7.83 -13.50 20.74
N LYS A 22 8.06 -14.76 21.17
CA LYS A 22 8.91 -15.73 20.48
C LYS A 22 8.32 -16.19 19.14
N ILE A 23 6.99 -16.39 19.11
CA ILE A 23 6.22 -16.66 17.90
C ILE A 23 6.27 -15.45 16.94
N ILE A 24 6.03 -14.25 17.47
CA ILE A 24 6.10 -12.99 16.72
C ILE A 24 7.51 -12.76 16.17
N THR A 25 8.58 -13.05 16.93
CA THR A 25 9.97 -12.85 16.48
C THR A 25 10.47 -13.90 15.49
N SER A 26 9.98 -15.15 15.55
CA SER A 26 10.23 -16.13 14.47
C SER A 26 9.47 -15.77 13.19
N CYS A 27 8.23 -15.26 13.33
CA CYS A 27 7.41 -14.73 12.25
C CYS A 27 7.95 -13.40 11.68
N SER A 28 8.58 -12.56 12.53
CA SER A 28 8.99 -11.21 12.14
C SER A 28 10.14 -11.20 11.15
N LYS A 29 10.99 -12.22 11.11
CA LYS A 29 12.06 -12.29 10.10
C LYS A 29 11.48 -12.42 8.69
N THR A 30 10.57 -13.36 8.47
CA THR A 30 9.92 -13.55 7.16
C THR A 30 8.94 -12.42 6.87
N PHE A 31 8.17 -11.98 7.85
CA PHE A 31 7.28 -10.82 7.71
C PHE A 31 8.05 -9.53 7.43
N SER A 32 9.16 -9.27 8.12
CA SER A 32 10.00 -8.09 7.87
C SER A 32 10.66 -8.19 6.51
N GLN A 33 11.07 -9.37 6.06
CA GLN A 33 11.65 -9.53 4.72
C GLN A 33 10.62 -9.31 3.61
N ILE A 34 9.39 -9.81 3.79
CA ILE A 34 8.25 -9.55 2.88
C ILE A 34 7.89 -8.07 2.94
N ALA A 35 7.73 -7.50 4.13
CA ALA A 35 7.43 -6.09 4.32
C ALA A 35 8.52 -5.20 3.73
N LEU A 36 9.81 -5.51 3.86
CA LEU A 36 10.89 -4.72 3.30
C LEU A 36 10.94 -4.85 1.77
N THR A 37 10.70 -6.05 1.25
CA THR A 37 10.57 -6.30 -0.20
C THR A 37 9.34 -5.62 -0.80
N LEU A 38 8.30 -5.37 -0.01
CA LEU A 38 7.07 -4.73 -0.46
C LEU A 38 7.06 -3.20 -0.23
N ILE A 39 7.47 -2.76 0.95
CA ILE A 39 7.53 -1.36 1.37
C ILE A 39 8.55 -0.60 0.55
N LEU A 40 9.73 -1.19 0.29
CA LEU A 40 10.78 -0.52 -0.49
C LEU A 40 10.31 -0.13 -1.90
N PRO A 41 9.83 -1.06 -2.76
CA PRO A 41 9.32 -0.68 -4.08
C PRO A 41 8.09 0.22 -3.98
N LEU A 42 7.22 0.02 -2.99
CA LEU A 42 6.05 0.88 -2.79
C LEU A 42 6.45 2.33 -2.48
N SER A 43 7.50 2.55 -1.69
CA SER A 43 8.04 3.90 -1.43
C SER A 43 8.57 4.56 -2.71
N PHE A 44 9.29 3.82 -3.56
CA PHE A 44 9.75 4.36 -4.86
C PHE A 44 8.57 4.70 -5.78
N ILE A 45 7.57 3.82 -5.87
CA ILE A 45 6.35 4.07 -6.65
C ILE A 45 5.64 5.32 -6.12
N PHE A 46 5.56 5.48 -4.80
CA PHE A 46 4.93 6.65 -4.18
C PHE A 46 5.67 7.95 -4.49
N LEU A 47 7.00 7.94 -4.43
CA LEU A 47 7.82 9.10 -4.82
C LEU A 47 7.59 9.49 -6.28
N ILE A 48 7.68 8.52 -7.20
CA ILE A 48 7.42 8.74 -8.62
C ILE A 48 5.99 9.25 -8.84
N HIS A 49 5.02 8.68 -8.13
CA HIS A 49 3.63 9.11 -8.19
C HIS A 49 3.46 10.58 -7.79
N ILE A 50 4.14 11.05 -6.74
CA ILE A 50 4.11 12.46 -6.33
C ILE A 50 4.66 13.37 -7.43
N ASP A 51 5.83 13.06 -7.98
CA ASP A 51 6.46 13.89 -9.00
C ASP A 51 5.65 13.92 -10.29
N VAL A 52 5.20 12.77 -10.77
CA VAL A 52 4.35 12.66 -11.97
C VAL A 52 3.02 13.37 -11.76
N SER A 53 2.38 13.19 -10.61
CA SER A 53 1.14 13.87 -10.24
C SER A 53 1.31 15.39 -10.24
N ASN A 54 2.41 15.89 -9.67
CA ASN A 54 2.69 17.33 -9.64
C ASN A 54 2.92 17.92 -11.03
N ILE A 55 3.67 17.22 -11.89
CA ILE A 55 3.91 17.65 -13.28
C ILE A 55 2.60 17.68 -14.07
N LEU A 56 1.80 16.62 -13.98
CA LEU A 56 0.49 16.53 -14.65
C LEU A 56 -0.47 17.60 -14.14
N PHE A 57 -0.54 17.80 -12.83
CA PHE A 57 -1.39 18.81 -12.22
C PHE A 57 -1.01 20.22 -12.66
N ARG A 58 0.29 20.52 -12.70
CA ARG A 58 0.78 21.82 -13.20
C ARG A 58 0.41 22.04 -14.67
N LYS A 59 0.53 21.00 -15.50
CA LYS A 59 0.17 21.07 -16.92
C LYS A 59 -1.34 21.36 -17.10
N ILE A 60 -2.17 20.62 -16.36
CA ILE A 60 -3.62 20.82 -16.34
C ILE A 60 -3.97 22.25 -15.88
N MET A 61 -3.29 22.76 -14.84
CA MET A 61 -3.53 24.09 -14.29
C MET A 61 -3.23 25.19 -15.32
N ILE A 62 -2.06 25.12 -15.98
CA ILE A 62 -1.68 26.08 -17.03
C ILE A 62 -2.68 26.06 -18.18
N ASN A 63 -3.04 24.87 -18.66
CA ASN A 63 -4.02 24.75 -19.75
C ASN A 63 -5.41 25.29 -19.34
N THR A 64 -5.78 25.15 -18.06
CA THR A 64 -7.05 25.63 -17.53
C THR A 64 -7.09 27.15 -17.45
N GLU A 65 -5.99 27.79 -17.03
CA GLU A 65 -5.86 29.25 -17.06
C GLU A 65 -5.98 29.79 -18.50
N GLU A 66 -5.34 29.13 -19.47
CA GLU A 66 -5.41 29.50 -20.88
C GLU A 66 -6.83 29.35 -21.48
N ILE A 67 -7.62 28.36 -21.02
CA ILE A 67 -9.05 28.25 -21.36
C ILE A 67 -9.88 29.41 -20.82
N ILE A 68 -9.62 29.84 -19.58
CA ILE A 68 -10.41 30.87 -18.92
C ILE A 68 -10.25 32.22 -19.63
N ASP A 69 -9.05 32.50 -20.15
CA ASP A 69 -8.76 33.71 -20.93
C ASP A 69 -9.27 33.64 -22.38
N THR A 70 -9.69 32.45 -22.85
CA THR A 70 -10.17 32.26 -24.23
C THR A 70 -11.70 32.46 -24.31
N PRO A 71 -12.21 33.28 -25.26
CA PRO A 71 -13.64 33.49 -25.43
C PRO A 71 -14.40 32.19 -25.74
N GLN A 72 -15.45 31.92 -24.97
CA GLN A 72 -16.33 30.77 -25.16
C GLN A 72 -17.00 30.82 -26.54
N GLY A 73 -16.99 29.69 -27.26
CA GLY A 73 -17.57 29.56 -28.60
C GLY A 73 -16.58 29.64 -29.77
N THR A 74 -15.29 29.82 -29.49
CA THR A 74 -14.23 29.71 -30.51
C THR A 74 -13.81 28.24 -30.74
N PRO A 75 -13.35 27.86 -31.95
CA PRO A 75 -12.82 26.52 -32.23
C PRO A 75 -11.62 26.16 -31.34
N GLN A 76 -10.86 27.17 -30.90
CA GLN A 76 -9.75 27.01 -29.96
C GLN A 76 -10.22 26.57 -28.57
N TYR A 77 -11.33 27.11 -28.07
CA TYR A 77 -11.90 26.74 -26.77
C TYR A 77 -12.28 25.25 -26.71
N GLN A 78 -12.96 24.73 -27.75
CA GLN A 78 -13.36 23.32 -27.81
C GLN A 78 -12.14 22.40 -27.85
N LYS A 79 -11.15 22.73 -28.68
CA LYS A 79 -9.91 21.95 -28.79
C LYS A 79 -9.13 21.93 -27.47
N LEU A 80 -9.06 23.06 -26.77
CA LEU A 80 -8.36 23.16 -25.50
C LEU A 80 -9.12 22.40 -24.39
N SER A 81 -10.45 22.46 -24.39
CA SER A 81 -11.30 21.71 -23.45
C SER A 81 -11.13 20.19 -23.61
N ASP A 82 -11.08 19.69 -24.85
CA ASP A 82 -10.82 18.27 -25.13
C ASP A 82 -9.43 17.83 -24.64
N ILE A 83 -8.41 18.66 -24.83
CA ILE A 83 -7.05 18.39 -24.35
C ILE A 83 -7.06 18.29 -22.81
N ILE A 84 -7.66 19.26 -22.11
CA ILE A 84 -7.73 19.25 -20.64
C ILE A 84 -8.50 18.03 -20.14
N SER A 85 -9.64 17.69 -20.76
CA SER A 85 -10.42 16.50 -20.41
C SER A 85 -9.60 15.22 -20.57
N SER A 86 -8.82 15.10 -21.65
CA SER A 86 -7.93 13.96 -21.86
C SER A 86 -6.80 13.88 -20.82
N GLU A 87 -6.23 15.02 -20.41
CA GLU A 87 -5.18 15.08 -19.38
C GLU A 87 -5.72 14.72 -18.00
N TRP A 88 -6.91 15.20 -17.65
CA TRP A 88 -7.64 14.81 -16.43
C TRP A 88 -7.96 13.32 -16.41
N THR A 89 -8.40 12.78 -17.55
CA THR A 89 -8.68 11.34 -17.68
C THR A 89 -7.41 10.52 -17.45
N THR A 90 -6.28 10.95 -18.03
CA THR A 90 -4.98 10.31 -17.84
C THR A 90 -4.54 10.36 -16.37
N PHE A 91 -4.71 11.51 -15.72
CA PHE A 91 -4.42 11.69 -14.31
C PHE A 91 -5.27 10.76 -13.42
N LEU A 92 -6.57 10.66 -13.70
CA LEU A 92 -7.49 9.80 -12.95
C LEU A 92 -7.15 8.32 -13.15
N LEU A 93 -6.82 7.91 -14.37
CA LEU A 93 -6.40 6.53 -14.68
C LEU A 93 -5.11 6.18 -13.96
N PHE A 94 -4.10 7.06 -13.97
CA PHE A 94 -2.86 6.87 -13.22
C PHE A 94 -3.12 6.69 -11.72
N LYS A 95 -4.00 7.51 -11.14
CA LYS A 95 -4.38 7.43 -9.73
C LYS A 95 -5.13 6.12 -9.40
N LEU A 96 -6.00 5.65 -10.30
CA LEU A 96 -6.70 4.38 -10.15
C LEU A 96 -5.71 3.20 -10.16
N VAL A 97 -4.78 3.18 -11.11
CA VAL A 97 -3.74 2.13 -11.18
C VAL A 97 -2.92 2.11 -9.88
N TYR A 98 -2.46 3.26 -9.41
CA TYR A 98 -1.74 3.37 -8.13
C TYR A 98 -2.57 2.84 -6.95
N PHE A 99 -3.86 3.21 -6.87
CA PHE A 99 -4.77 2.73 -5.82
C PHE A 99 -4.95 1.20 -5.87
N THR A 100 -5.08 0.61 -7.06
CA THR A 100 -5.16 -0.85 -7.23
C THR A 100 -3.90 -1.55 -6.74
N PHE A 101 -2.71 -1.04 -7.07
CA PHE A 101 -1.46 -1.60 -6.55
C PHE A 101 -1.39 -1.54 -5.03
N LEU A 102 -1.75 -0.40 -4.43
CA LEU A 102 -1.84 -0.25 -2.98
C LEU A 102 -2.77 -1.28 -2.34
N LEU A 103 -3.93 -1.51 -2.95
CA LEU A 103 -4.94 -2.44 -2.46
C LEU A 103 -4.42 -3.89 -2.51
N ILE A 104 -3.80 -4.30 -3.62
CA ILE A 104 -3.18 -5.63 -3.76
C ILE A 104 -2.12 -5.83 -2.67
N PHE A 105 -1.24 -4.85 -2.46
CA PHE A 105 -0.19 -4.92 -1.45
C PHE A 105 -0.76 -5.01 -0.03
N SER A 106 -1.81 -4.25 0.26
CA SER A 106 -2.49 -4.29 1.56
C SER A 106 -3.10 -5.67 1.81
N LEU A 107 -3.82 -6.22 0.83
CA LEU A 107 -4.41 -7.57 0.94
C LEU A 107 -3.32 -8.64 1.09
N LEU A 108 -2.24 -8.55 0.30
CA LEU A 108 -1.13 -9.49 0.37
C LEU A 108 -0.44 -9.47 1.73
N SER A 109 -0.27 -8.28 2.32
CA SER A 109 0.25 -8.12 3.68
C SER A 109 -0.67 -8.77 4.71
N THR A 110 -1.98 -8.48 4.65
CA THR A 110 -2.97 -9.09 5.56
C THR A 110 -3.01 -10.62 5.40
N SER A 111 -2.97 -11.15 4.19
CA SER A 111 -2.97 -12.60 3.96
C SER A 111 -1.67 -13.26 4.44
N ALA A 112 -0.52 -12.62 4.22
CA ALA A 112 0.77 -13.13 4.68
C ALA A 112 0.81 -13.22 6.21
N VAL A 113 0.27 -12.23 6.92
CA VAL A 113 0.15 -12.25 8.39
C VAL A 113 -0.74 -13.41 8.84
N VAL A 114 -1.94 -13.54 8.27
CA VAL A 114 -2.88 -14.63 8.62
C VAL A 114 -2.29 -16.01 8.35
N TYR A 115 -1.65 -16.19 7.19
CA TYR A 115 -0.99 -17.45 6.82
C TYR A 115 0.16 -17.79 7.76
N THR A 116 0.96 -16.80 8.15
CA THR A 116 2.09 -17.04 9.05
C THR A 116 1.62 -17.38 10.48
N ILE A 117 0.51 -16.79 10.94
CA ILE A 117 -0.08 -17.18 12.23
C ILE A 117 -0.60 -18.62 12.13
N ALA A 118 -1.35 -18.96 11.08
CA ALA A 118 -1.89 -20.31 10.89
C ALA A 118 -0.80 -21.38 10.81
N SER A 119 0.28 -21.14 10.06
CA SER A 119 1.38 -22.10 9.91
C SER A 119 2.13 -22.33 11.22
N ILE A 120 2.27 -21.32 12.08
CA ILE A 120 2.87 -21.49 13.40
C ILE A 120 1.98 -22.31 14.34
N TYR A 121 0.65 -22.14 14.26
CA TYR A 121 -0.27 -22.96 15.03
C TYR A 121 -0.28 -24.42 14.55
N THR A 122 -0.32 -24.67 13.24
CA THR A 122 -0.25 -26.03 12.68
C THR A 122 1.07 -26.73 12.97
N ALA A 123 2.20 -26.02 13.06
CA ALA A 123 3.49 -26.62 13.39
C ALA A 123 3.67 -26.95 14.88
N ARG A 124 2.72 -26.56 15.74
CA ARG A 124 2.72 -26.85 17.18
C ARG A 124 1.82 -28.04 17.58
N ASP A 125 1.02 -28.56 16.64
CA ASP A 125 0.33 -29.85 16.75
C ASP A 125 1.21 -30.99 16.23
#